data_AF-A0A0C5WRH8-F1
#
_entry.id   AF-A0A0C5WRH8-F1
#
_cell.length_a   1.000
_cell.length_b   1.000
_cell.length_c   1.000
_cell.angle_alpha   90.00
_cell.angle_beta   90.00
_cell.angle_gamma   90.00
#
_symmetry.space_group_name_H-M   'P 1'
#
loop_
_entity.id
_entity.type
_entity.pdbx_description
1 polymer ?
#
loop_
_entity_poly.entity_id
_entity_poly.type
_entity_poly.pdbx_seq_one_letter_code
_entity_poly.pdbx_strand_id
1 'polypeptide(L)'
;MIRTHQGVTGDDDLKPDLTPLLDIIFIVMVFLLLTASVKLQSLDVELPQTDTQALQETQADPITVNITATEPYWALQGIQIDSWDAFKAALLKEVKASPHKPVVIGADRAGSVENMLKLLAFLQQNKIKATQLLMEEDK
;
A
#
# COMPACT_ATOMS: atom_id res chain seq x y z
N MET A 1 84.56 -20.64 -28.05
CA MET A 1 83.92 -21.05 -26.78
C MET A 1 82.88 -19.99 -26.43
N ILE A 2 81.60 -20.30 -26.58
CA ILE A 2 80.49 -19.37 -26.31
C ILE A 2 79.84 -19.81 -24.99
N ARG A 3 79.90 -18.95 -23.97
CA ARG A 3 79.12 -19.11 -22.73
C ARG A 3 77.72 -18.56 -23.00
N THR A 4 76.71 -19.42 -22.97
CA THR A 4 75.30 -19.08 -23.10
C THR A 4 74.81 -18.38 -21.83
N HIS A 5 74.11 -17.26 -22.02
CA HIS A 5 73.34 -16.58 -20.97
C HIS A 5 72.11 -17.45 -20.67
N GLN A 6 71.97 -17.92 -19.42
CA GLN A 6 70.76 -18.59 -18.95
C GLN A 6 69.61 -17.58 -18.89
N GLY A 7 68.53 -17.90 -19.58
CA GLY A 7 67.26 -17.17 -19.49
C GLY A 7 66.59 -17.42 -18.14
N VAL A 8 66.18 -16.33 -17.50
CA VAL A 8 65.24 -16.33 -16.38
C VAL A 8 63.86 -16.67 -16.94
N THR A 9 63.30 -17.82 -16.55
CA THR A 9 61.92 -18.21 -16.85
C THR A 9 60.97 -17.40 -16.00
N GLY A 10 60.21 -16.50 -16.63
CA GLY A 10 59.14 -15.73 -16.00
C GLY A 10 57.90 -16.59 -15.84
N ASP A 11 57.63 -17.02 -14.60
CA ASP A 11 56.43 -17.77 -14.19
C ASP A 11 55.63 -17.02 -13.10
N ASP A 12 55.95 -15.74 -12.87
CA ASP A 12 55.33 -14.88 -11.85
C ASP A 12 54.36 -13.84 -12.44
N ASP A 13 54.18 -13.81 -13.77
CA ASP A 13 53.39 -12.81 -14.51
C ASP A 13 51.91 -13.21 -14.72
N LEU A 14 51.50 -14.38 -14.21
CA LEU A 14 50.14 -14.93 -14.38
C LEU A 14 49.37 -15.09 -13.06
N LYS A 15 49.77 -14.38 -12.00
CA LYS A 15 48.96 -14.30 -10.78
C LYS A 15 47.97 -13.14 -10.93
N PRO A 16 46.65 -13.40 -10.99
CA PRO A 16 45.67 -12.32 -11.06
C PRO A 16 45.75 -11.47 -9.78
N ASP A 17 45.80 -10.15 -9.96
CA ASP A 17 45.75 -9.21 -8.86
C ASP A 17 44.43 -9.36 -8.10
N LEU A 18 44.52 -9.69 -6.81
CA LEU A 18 43.32 -9.93 -5.98
C LEU A 18 42.67 -8.64 -5.48
N THR A 19 43.39 -7.51 -5.53
CA THR A 19 42.89 -6.22 -5.01
C THR A 19 41.68 -5.70 -5.80
N PRO A 20 41.68 -5.69 -7.14
CA PRO A 20 40.48 -5.33 -7.91
C PRO A 20 39.33 -6.32 -7.72
N LEU A 21 39.61 -7.61 -7.54
CA LEU A 21 38.58 -8.64 -7.31
C LEU A 21 37.88 -8.44 -5.95
N LEU A 22 38.64 -8.12 -4.91
CA LEU A 22 38.10 -7.83 -3.58
C LEU A 22 37.21 -6.59 -3.62
N ASP A 23 37.61 -5.55 -4.35
CA ASP A 23 36.82 -4.33 -4.51
C ASP A 23 35.45 -4.59 -5.15
N ILE A 24 35.41 -5.41 -6.20
CA ILE A 24 34.15 -5.84 -6.85
C ILE A 24 33.27 -6.63 -5.87
N ILE A 25 33.84 -7.52 -5.07
CA ILE A 25 33.08 -8.28 -4.08
C ILE A 25 32.55 -7.35 -2.97
N PHE A 26 33.37 -6.39 -2.53
CA PHE A 26 33.01 -5.44 -1.49
C PHE A 26 31.86 -4.52 -1.92
N ILE A 27 31.93 -3.94 -3.12
CA ILE A 27 30.85 -3.09 -3.65
C ILE A 27 29.54 -3.87 -3.85
N VAL A 28 29.61 -5.12 -4.32
CA VAL A 28 28.43 -6.00 -4.45
C VAL A 28 27.81 -6.28 -3.08
N MET A 29 28.63 -6.53 -2.06
CA MET A 29 28.14 -6.77 -0.70
C MET A 29 27.48 -5.53 -0.08
N VAL A 30 28.08 -4.35 -0.27
CA VAL A 30 27.47 -3.08 0.16
C VAL A 30 26.14 -2.83 -0.55
N PHE A 31 26.08 -3.04 -1.87
CA PHE A 31 24.85 -2.90 -2.63
C PHE A 31 23.77 -3.89 -2.15
N LEU A 32 24.12 -5.15 -1.91
CA LEU A 32 23.21 -6.16 -1.38
C LEU A 32 22.65 -5.77 0.00
N LEU A 33 23.50 -5.26 0.89
CA LEU A 33 23.07 -4.79 2.22
C LEU A 33 22.15 -3.55 2.14
N LEU A 34 22.39 -2.64 1.20
CA LEU A 34 21.54 -1.46 1.00
C LEU A 34 20.19 -1.80 0.35
N THR A 35 20.15 -2.77 -0.57
CA THR A 35 18.91 -3.17 -1.27
C THR A 35 17.94 -3.97 -0.41
N ALA A 36 18.40 -4.62 0.66
CA ALA A 36 17.55 -5.42 1.54
C ALA A 36 16.58 -4.60 2.42
N SER A 37 16.69 -3.26 2.45
CA SER A 37 15.86 -2.40 3.30
C SER A 37 14.67 -1.77 2.56
N VAL A 38 13.95 -2.55 1.75
CA VAL A 38 12.63 -2.12 1.25
C VAL A 38 11.57 -2.66 2.21
N LYS A 39 11.18 -1.84 3.19
CA LYS A 39 10.01 -2.14 4.01
C LYS A 39 8.77 -1.97 3.15
N LEU A 40 8.29 -3.06 2.56
CA LEU A 40 6.93 -3.10 2.05
C LEU A 40 6.03 -2.97 3.27
N GLN A 41 5.41 -1.79 3.43
CA GLN A 41 4.41 -1.55 4.44
C GLN A 41 3.20 -2.44 4.06
N SER A 42 3.19 -3.69 4.53
CA SER A 42 2.04 -4.57 4.34
C SER A 42 0.90 -3.96 5.15
N LEU A 43 0.00 -3.26 4.46
CA LEU A 43 -1.21 -2.76 5.06
C LEU A 43 -2.17 -3.95 5.17
N ASP A 44 -2.24 -4.53 6.36
CA ASP A 44 -3.19 -5.59 6.68
C ASP A 44 -4.58 -4.97 6.83
N VAL A 45 -5.30 -4.88 5.72
CA VAL A 45 -6.65 -4.33 5.66
C VAL A 45 -7.65 -5.47 5.77
N GLU A 46 -8.35 -5.53 6.90
CA GLU A 46 -9.50 -6.42 7.06
C GLU A 46 -10.66 -5.86 6.23
N LEU A 47 -10.98 -6.53 5.12
CA LEU A 47 -12.17 -6.19 4.36
C LEU A 47 -13.43 -6.60 5.14
N PRO A 48 -14.45 -5.74 5.19
CA PRO A 48 -15.72 -6.09 5.79
C PRO A 48 -16.36 -7.24 5.00
N GLN A 49 -16.79 -8.28 5.71
CA GLN A 49 -17.53 -9.38 5.08
C GLN A 49 -18.97 -8.93 4.86
N THR A 50 -19.48 -9.11 3.64
CA THR A 50 -20.87 -8.81 3.29
C THR A 50 -21.79 -9.89 3.85
N ASP A 51 -22.01 -9.87 5.16
CA ASP A 51 -23.08 -10.65 5.78
C ASP A 51 -24.39 -9.89 5.60
N THR A 52 -25.16 -10.31 4.59
CA THR A 52 -26.48 -9.78 4.23
C THR A 52 -27.51 -9.83 5.38
N GLN A 53 -27.16 -10.44 6.51
CA GLN A 53 -28.00 -10.57 7.70
C GLN A 53 -27.92 -9.36 8.66
N ALA A 54 -26.89 -8.50 8.56
CA ALA A 54 -26.72 -7.36 9.47
C ALA A 54 -27.72 -6.20 9.24
N LEU A 55 -28.47 -6.23 8.13
CA LEU A 55 -29.49 -5.21 7.82
C LEU A 55 -30.75 -5.33 8.69
N GLN A 56 -30.94 -6.43 9.42
CA GLN A 56 -32.16 -6.64 10.21
C GLN A 56 -32.11 -6.04 11.63
N GLU A 57 -30.92 -5.75 12.18
CA GLU A 57 -30.82 -5.35 13.59
C GLU A 57 -30.69 -3.85 13.83
N THR A 58 -30.42 -3.04 12.80
CA THR A 58 -30.31 -1.58 12.99
C THR A 58 -31.41 -0.83 12.25
N GLN A 59 -32.42 -0.41 13.00
CA GLN A 59 -33.48 0.49 12.54
C GLN A 59 -32.99 1.94 12.30
N ALA A 60 -31.68 2.17 12.42
CA ALA A 60 -31.04 3.47 12.24
C ALA A 60 -30.52 3.62 10.81
N ASP A 61 -30.79 4.79 10.22
CA ASP A 61 -30.33 5.17 8.89
C ASP A 61 -28.78 5.10 8.81
N PRO A 62 -28.20 4.27 7.92
CA PRO A 62 -26.76 4.06 7.84
C PRO A 62 -26.00 5.32 7.38
N ILE A 63 -24.72 5.41 7.79
CA ILE A 63 -23.78 6.40 7.26
C ILE A 63 -23.24 5.86 5.94
N THR A 64 -23.78 6.33 4.82
CA THR A 64 -23.33 5.92 3.49
C THR A 64 -22.10 6.71 3.04
N VAL A 65 -21.07 6.00 2.60
CA VAL A 65 -19.85 6.54 1.98
C VAL A 65 -19.75 5.98 0.58
N ASN A 66 -19.65 6.83 -0.44
CA ASN A 66 -19.48 6.39 -1.83
C ASN A 66 -18.09 6.74 -2.35
N ILE A 67 -17.51 5.83 -3.13
CA ILE A 67 -16.25 6.02 -3.86
C ILE A 67 -16.55 5.97 -5.35
N THR A 68 -16.18 7.03 -6.06
CA THR A 68 -16.42 7.20 -7.50
C THR A 68 -15.10 7.16 -8.28
N ALA A 69 -15.15 6.76 -9.56
CA ALA A 69 -14.00 6.72 -10.45
C ALA A 69 -13.49 8.11 -10.87
N THR A 70 -14.38 9.11 -10.89
CA THR A 70 -14.11 10.49 -11.30
C THR A 70 -14.12 11.43 -10.10
N GLU A 71 -13.45 12.58 -10.25
CA GLU A 71 -13.55 13.65 -9.25
C GLU A 71 -14.98 14.20 -9.19
N PRO A 72 -15.52 14.47 -7.99
CA PRO A 72 -14.97 14.14 -6.67
C PRO A 72 -14.99 12.64 -6.34
N TYR A 73 -13.84 12.11 -5.91
CA TYR A 73 -13.66 10.69 -5.64
C TYR A 73 -14.42 10.17 -4.42
N TRP A 74 -14.84 11.05 -3.52
CA TRP A 74 -15.49 10.69 -2.27
C TRP A 74 -16.83 11.41 -2.15
N ALA A 75 -17.86 10.68 -1.73
CA ALA A 75 -19.11 11.26 -1.31
C ALA A 75 -19.56 10.70 0.03
N LEU A 76 -20.16 11.55 0.85
CA LEU A 76 -20.66 11.24 2.19
C LEU A 76 -22.15 11.57 2.24
N GLN A 77 -23.00 10.57 2.45
CA GLN A 77 -24.47 10.70 2.38
C GLN A 77 -24.96 11.40 1.09
N GLY A 78 -24.31 11.09 -0.05
CA GLY A 78 -24.61 11.71 -1.35
C GLY A 78 -24.02 13.10 -1.56
N ILE A 79 -23.36 13.69 -0.55
CA ILE A 79 -22.64 14.96 -0.68
C ILE A 79 -21.23 14.66 -1.17
N GLN A 80 -20.94 15.12 -2.37
CA GLN A 80 -19.62 15.02 -2.99
C GLN A 80 -18.59 15.92 -2.29
N ILE A 81 -17.40 15.38 -2.02
CA ILE A 81 -16.32 16.07 -1.31
C ILE A 81 -14.99 15.85 -2.07
N ASP A 82 -14.44 16.91 -2.63
CA ASP A 82 -13.19 16.85 -3.42
C ASP A 82 -11.95 16.59 -2.56
N SER A 83 -11.92 17.14 -1.33
CA SER A 83 -10.76 17.06 -0.45
C SER A 83 -10.85 15.87 0.50
N TRP A 84 -9.84 14.99 0.45
CA TRP A 84 -9.69 13.89 1.40
C TRP A 84 -9.68 14.34 2.87
N ASP A 85 -9.06 15.48 3.18
CA ASP A 85 -9.03 16.00 4.56
C ASP A 85 -10.40 16.49 5.03
N ALA A 86 -11.15 17.16 4.15
CA ALA A 86 -12.52 17.57 4.43
C ALA A 86 -13.43 16.34 4.62
N PHE A 87 -13.27 15.32 3.77
CA PHE A 87 -14.03 14.08 3.85
C PHE A 87 -13.80 13.36 5.19
N LYS A 88 -12.53 13.19 5.60
CA LYS A 88 -12.20 12.58 6.91
C LYS A 88 -12.85 13.33 8.07
N ALA A 89 -12.78 14.66 8.05
CA ALA A 89 -13.34 15.49 9.11
C ALA A 89 -14.88 15.36 9.17
N ALA A 90 -15.54 15.36 8.01
CA ALA A 90 -16.99 15.19 7.91
C ALA A 90 -17.42 13.79 8.39
N LEU A 91 -16.75 12.74 7.93
CA LEU A 91 -17.04 11.36 8.34
C LEU A 91 -16.83 11.15 9.84
N LEU A 92 -15.75 11.67 10.42
CA LEU A 92 -15.53 11.60 11.87
C LEU A 92 -16.59 12.35 12.67
N LYS A 93 -17.05 13.50 12.16
CA LYS A 93 -18.11 14.26 12.80
C LYS A 93 -19.41 13.46 12.81
N GLU A 94 -19.78 12.84 11.70
CA GLU A 94 -21.00 12.05 11.58
C GLU A 94 -20.97 10.79 12.45
N VAL A 95 -19.86 10.04 12.41
CA VAL A 95 -19.68 8.83 13.24
C VAL A 95 -19.65 9.17 14.73
N LYS A 96 -19.05 10.30 15.13
CA LYS A 96 -19.09 10.76 16.53
C LYS A 96 -20.47 11.23 16.96
N ALA A 97 -21.24 11.84 16.06
CA ALA A 97 -22.61 12.26 16.35
C ALA A 97 -23.54 11.04 16.51
N SER A 98 -23.29 9.97 15.76
CA SER A 98 -24.11 8.76 15.75
C SER A 98 -23.27 7.48 15.80
N PRO A 99 -22.67 7.13 16.94
CA PRO A 99 -21.75 5.99 17.05
C PRO A 99 -22.44 4.62 16.88
N HIS A 100 -23.77 4.57 16.95
CA HIS A 100 -24.56 3.35 16.76
C HIS A 100 -24.98 3.10 15.31
N LYS A 101 -24.75 4.06 14.40
CA LYS A 101 -25.12 3.90 13.00
C LYS A 101 -24.06 3.04 12.28
N PRO A 102 -24.48 2.02 11.52
CA PRO A 102 -23.56 1.25 10.68
C PRO A 102 -23.02 2.14 9.56
N VAL A 103 -21.76 1.92 9.19
CA VAL A 103 -21.13 2.58 8.04
C VAL A 103 -21.22 1.63 6.85
N VAL A 104 -21.81 2.11 5.76
CA VAL A 104 -21.96 1.38 4.51
C VAL A 104 -21.08 2.04 3.45
N ILE A 105 -20.26 1.25 2.78
CA ILE A 105 -19.37 1.73 1.73
C ILE A 105 -19.94 1.30 0.39
N GLY A 106 -20.39 2.26 -0.42
CA GLY A 106 -20.66 2.09 -1.85
C GLY A 106 -19.39 2.34 -2.65
N ALA A 107 -19.05 1.45 -3.57
CA ALA A 107 -17.94 1.62 -4.46
C ALA A 107 -18.36 1.35 -5.90
N ASP A 108 -18.08 2.31 -6.76
CA ASP A 108 -18.16 2.11 -8.20
C ASP A 108 -17.11 1.06 -8.63
N ARG A 109 -17.47 0.19 -9.58
CA ARG A 109 -16.54 -0.77 -10.20
C ARG A 109 -15.36 -0.10 -10.89
N ALA A 110 -15.56 1.07 -11.46
CA ALA A 110 -14.47 1.86 -12.05
C ALA A 110 -13.70 2.67 -11.00
N GLY A 111 -14.17 2.67 -9.74
CA GLY A 111 -13.54 3.35 -8.62
C GLY A 111 -12.10 2.88 -8.38
N SER A 112 -11.22 3.84 -8.05
CA SER A 112 -9.83 3.52 -7.74
C SER A 112 -9.72 2.63 -6.51
N VAL A 113 -9.14 1.43 -6.67
CA VAL A 113 -8.80 0.52 -5.57
C VAL A 113 -7.92 1.22 -4.53
N GLU A 114 -7.06 2.14 -4.95
CA GLU A 114 -6.24 2.94 -4.05
C GLU A 114 -7.09 3.79 -3.10
N ASN A 115 -8.13 4.46 -3.63
CA ASN A 115 -9.04 5.28 -2.83
C ASN A 115 -9.84 4.42 -1.84
N MET A 116 -10.19 3.19 -2.23
CA MET A 116 -10.83 2.22 -1.35
C MET A 116 -9.92 1.77 -0.22
N LEU A 117 -8.69 1.38 -0.52
CA LEU A 117 -7.72 0.97 0.50
C LEU A 117 -7.42 2.12 1.46
N LYS A 118 -7.30 3.34 0.94
CA LYS A 118 -7.13 4.56 1.74
C LYS A 118 -8.30 4.81 2.70
N LEU A 119 -9.53 4.59 2.23
CA LEU A 119 -10.72 4.67 3.08
C LEU A 119 -10.72 3.58 4.17
N LEU A 120 -10.49 2.33 3.81
CA LEU A 120 -10.48 1.23 4.78
C LEU A 120 -9.40 1.41 5.84
N ALA A 121 -8.20 1.84 5.44
CA ALA A 121 -7.11 2.18 6.36
C ALA A 121 -7.53 3.24 7.37
N PHE A 122 -8.21 4.28 6.89
CA PHE A 122 -8.70 5.36 7.74
C PHE A 122 -9.76 4.89 8.74
N LEU A 123 -10.71 4.05 8.30
CA LEU A 123 -11.73 3.48 9.17
C LEU A 123 -11.10 2.60 10.26
N GLN A 124 -10.16 1.73 9.88
CA GLN A 124 -9.43 0.85 10.80
C GLN A 124 -8.62 1.65 11.84
N GLN A 125 -7.89 2.70 11.41
CA GLN A 125 -7.15 3.58 12.31
C GLN A 125 -8.04 4.27 13.35
N ASN A 126 -9.28 4.60 12.96
CA ASN A 126 -10.25 5.24 13.85
C ASN A 126 -11.17 4.24 14.56
N LYS A 127 -10.91 2.93 14.44
CA LYS A 127 -11.72 1.83 15.00
C LYS A 127 -13.19 1.88 14.59
N ILE A 128 -13.46 2.40 13.39
CA ILE A 128 -14.79 2.46 12.80
C ILE A 128 -15.01 1.16 12.02
N LYS A 129 -16.02 0.40 12.40
CA LYS A 129 -16.37 -0.84 11.70
C LYS A 129 -17.23 -0.51 10.48
N ALA A 130 -16.72 -0.78 9.29
CA ALA A 130 -17.56 -0.85 8.11
C ALA A 130 -18.43 -2.11 8.22
N THR A 131 -19.74 -1.95 8.07
CA THR A 131 -20.69 -3.06 8.22
C THR A 131 -20.97 -3.73 6.88
N GLN A 132 -20.85 -2.99 5.78
CA GLN A 132 -21.13 -3.55 4.45
C GLN A 132 -20.38 -2.81 3.35
N LEU A 133 -19.85 -3.58 2.38
CA LEU A 133 -19.32 -3.08 1.12
C LEU A 133 -20.29 -3.45 0.00
N LEU A 134 -20.73 -2.44 -0.75
CA LEU A 134 -21.63 -2.56 -1.90
C LEU A 134 -20.84 -2.13 -3.14
N MET A 135 -20.70 -3.02 -4.11
CA MET A 135 -20.24 -2.63 -5.45
C MET A 135 -21.46 -2.23 -6.26
N GLU A 136 -21.55 -0.97 -6.66
CA GLU A 136 -22.59 -0.49 -7.57
C GLU A 136 -22.14 -0.73 -9.03
N GLU A 137 -23.05 -1.24 -9.87
CA GLU A 137 -22.85 -1.28 -11.32
C GLU A 137 -23.31 0.06 -11.90
N ASP A 138 -22.40 0.76 -12.60
CA ASP A 138 -22.77 1.92 -13.40
C ASP A 138 -23.93 1.55 -14.36
N LYS A 139 -24.96 2.38 -14.35
CA LYS A 139 -26.16 2.21 -15.18
C LYS A 139 -26.00 2.87 -16.54
#